data_AF-A0A7U7J3B3-F1
#
_entry.id   AF-A0A7U7J3B3-F1
#
_cell.length_a   1.000
_cell.length_b   1.000
_cell.length_c   1.000
_cell.angle_alpha   90.00
_cell.angle_beta   90.00
_cell.angle_gamma   90.00
#
_symmetry.space_group_name_H-M   'P 1'
#
loop_
_entity.id
_entity.type
_entity.pdbx_description
1 polymer ?
#
loop_
_entity_poly.entity_id
_entity_poly.type
_entity_poly.pdbx_seq_one_letter_code
_entity_poly.pdbx_strand_id
1 'polypeptide(L)'
;MVPSLSILAEPPVAVVDTVVDKKGTRKVAEAYLNYLYSVEGQNIAGKNFYRPRDSKVAAVYASQFPQVNLFTIDEVFGGWQKAQKTHFADGGVFDQIYQPSR
;
A
#
# COMPACT_ATOMS: atom_id res chain seq x y z
N MET A 1 -10.13 -3.01 -17.78
CA MET A 1 -9.61 -1.65 -18.08
C MET A 1 -9.08 -1.04 -16.80
N VAL A 2 -7.98 -0.27 -16.88
CA VAL A 2 -7.45 0.51 -15.74
C VAL A 2 -7.90 1.97 -15.90
N PRO A 3 -8.49 2.61 -14.88
CA PRO A 3 -8.85 4.02 -14.95
C PRO A 3 -7.64 4.92 -15.22
N SER A 4 -7.85 6.05 -15.90
CA SER A 4 -6.79 7.05 -16.16
C SER A 4 -6.34 7.79 -14.89
N LEU A 5 -7.19 7.81 -13.86
CA LEU A 5 -6.94 8.35 -12.53
C LEU A 5 -7.16 7.24 -11.49
N SER A 6 -6.19 7.02 -10.62
CA SER A 6 -6.29 6.03 -9.54
C SER A 6 -5.60 6.54 -8.27
N ILE A 7 -5.76 5.81 -7.16
CA ILE A 7 -5.09 6.12 -5.90
C ILE A 7 -3.78 5.32 -5.78
N LEU A 8 -2.72 5.97 -5.29
CA LEU A 8 -1.50 5.29 -4.88
C LEU A 8 -1.79 4.46 -3.61
N ALA A 9 -1.95 3.15 -3.78
CA ALA A 9 -2.13 2.21 -2.68
C ALA A 9 -0.80 1.52 -2.36
N GLU A 10 -0.06 2.08 -1.40
CA GLU A 10 1.14 1.44 -0.87
C GLU A 10 0.78 0.45 0.24
N PRO A 11 1.34 -0.78 0.24
CA PRO A 11 1.14 -1.69 1.36
C PRO A 11 1.77 -1.10 2.63
N PRO A 12 0.99 -0.77 3.68
CA PRO A 12 1.57 -0.30 4.92
C PRO A 12 2.26 -1.46 5.64
N VAL A 13 3.49 -1.25 6.10
CA VAL A 13 4.23 -2.21 6.94
C VAL A 13 4.64 -1.54 8.25
N ALA A 14 4.63 -2.30 9.34
CA ALA A 14 5.00 -1.79 10.65
C ALA A 14 5.62 -2.89 11.52
N VAL A 15 6.53 -2.49 12.41
CA VAL A 15 7.00 -3.31 13.53
C VAL A 15 6.21 -2.93 14.77
N VAL A 16 5.69 -3.92 15.50
CA VAL A 16 4.97 -3.67 16.76
C VAL A 16 5.92 -3.87 17.93
N ASP A 17 6.37 -2.76 18.52
CA ASP A 17 7.41 -2.73 19.57
C ASP A 17 7.13 -3.70 20.71
N THR A 18 5.92 -3.64 21.28
CA THR A 18 5.52 -4.48 22.42
C THR A 18 5.62 -5.99 22.14
N VAL A 19 5.41 -6.40 20.89
CA VAL A 19 5.48 -7.81 20.48
C VAL A 19 6.92 -8.23 20.25
N VAL A 20 7.70 -7.44 19.50
CA VAL A 20 9.08 -7.81 19.17
C VAL A 20 10.01 -7.75 20.37
N ASP A 21 9.76 -6.85 21.32
CA ASP A 21 10.53 -6.75 22.56
C ASP A 21 10.18 -7.91 23.49
N LYS A 22 8.89 -8.26 23.62
CA LYS A 22 8.46 -9.44 24.41
C LYS A 22 9.02 -10.76 23.84
N LYS A 23 9.13 -10.87 22.52
CA LYS A 23 9.60 -12.10 21.84
C LYS A 23 11.09 -12.12 21.53
N GLY A 24 11.81 -11.02 21.72
CA GLY A 24 13.21 -10.89 21.33
C GLY A 24 13.45 -10.97 19.81
N THR A 25 12.45 -10.66 18.98
CA THR A 25 12.50 -10.84 17.52
C THR A 25 12.72 -9.55 16.74
N ARG A 26 13.03 -8.43 17.41
CA ARG A 26 13.18 -7.11 16.77
C ARG A 26 14.11 -7.12 15.57
N LYS A 27 15.33 -7.63 15.76
CA LYS A 27 16.36 -7.66 14.71
C LYS A 27 15.91 -8.42 13.46
N VAL A 28 15.28 -9.58 13.62
CA VAL A 28 14.82 -10.38 12.47
C VAL A 28 13.60 -9.75 11.79
N ALA A 29 12.69 -9.15 12.56
CA ALA A 29 11.53 -8.45 12.01
C ALA A 29 11.94 -7.22 11.18
N GLU A 30 12.83 -6.39 11.72
CA GLU A 30 13.38 -5.23 11.02
C GLU A 30 14.17 -5.64 9.77
N ALA A 31 15.00 -6.69 9.86
CA ALA A 31 15.73 -7.21 8.71
C ALA A 31 14.80 -7.70 7.60
N TYR A 32 13.71 -8.40 7.97
CA TYR A 32 12.70 -8.86 7.01
C TYR A 32 12.04 -7.69 6.27
N LEU A 33 11.60 -6.66 6.99
CA LEU A 33 10.98 -5.48 6.36
C LEU A 33 11.97 -4.71 5.49
N ASN A 34 13.20 -4.49 5.96
CA ASN A 34 14.25 -3.83 5.17
C ASN A 34 14.56 -4.60 3.88
N TYR A 35 14.52 -5.94 3.93
CA TYR A 35 14.78 -6.78 2.77
C TYR A 35 13.71 -6.66 1.68
N LEU A 36 12.46 -6.31 2.01
CA LEU A 36 11.42 -6.01 1.02
C LEU A 36 11.83 -4.84 0.10
N TYR A 37 12.65 -3.91 0.60
CA TYR A 37 13.16 -2.75 -0.14
C TYR A 37 14.55 -2.98 -0.76
N SER A 38 15.13 -4.16 -0.59
CA SER A 38 16.33 -4.55 -1.32
C SER A 38 16.04 -4.70 -2.82
N VAL A 39 17.08 -4.62 -3.66
CA VAL A 39 16.95 -4.87 -5.10
C VAL A 39 16.30 -6.24 -5.38
N GLU A 40 16.63 -7.26 -4.58
CA GLU A 40 16.04 -8.59 -4.73
C GLU A 40 14.55 -8.61 -4.36
N GLY A 41 14.19 -8.04 -3.19
CA GLY A 41 12.79 -7.92 -2.76
C GLY A 41 11.94 -7.15 -3.77
N GLN A 42 12.47 -6.05 -4.31
CA GLN A 42 11.81 -5.25 -5.34
C GLN A 42 11.66 -6.00 -6.67
N ASN A 43 12.63 -6.84 -7.04
CA ASN A 43 12.50 -7.71 -8.21
C ASN A 43 11.42 -8.79 -8.01
N ILE A 44 11.33 -9.37 -6.82
CA ILE A 44 10.25 -10.31 -6.48
C ILE A 44 8.90 -9.61 -6.58
N ALA A 45 8.78 -8.38 -6.07
CA ALA A 45 7.56 -7.58 -6.18
C ALA A 45 7.16 -7.38 -7.65
N GLY A 46 8.10 -6.92 -8.51
CA GLY A 46 7.86 -6.73 -9.95
C GLY A 46 7.41 -8.00 -10.68
N LYS A 47 8.05 -9.15 -10.40
CA LYS A 47 7.67 -10.47 -10.96
C LYS A 47 6.25 -10.90 -10.59
N ASN A 48 5.76 -10.43 -9.44
CA ASN A 48 4.42 -10.74 -8.93
C ASN A 48 3.44 -9.58 -9.15
N PHE A 49 3.69 -8.71 -10.14
CA PHE A 49 2.80 -7.64 -10.58
C PHE A 49 2.55 -6.53 -9.55
N TYR A 50 3.42 -6.39 -8.55
CA TYR A 50 3.47 -5.21 -7.69
C TYR A 50 4.42 -4.17 -8.29
N ARG A 51 4.06 -2.88 -8.22
CA ARG A 51 4.89 -1.78 -8.74
C ARG A 51 6.10 -1.55 -7.81
N PRO A 52 7.35 -1.79 -8.25
CA PRO A 52 8.52 -1.55 -7.41
C PRO A 52 8.72 -0.05 -7.11
N ARG A 53 9.28 0.26 -5.94
CA ARG A 53 9.68 1.61 -5.52
C ARG A 53 11.12 1.97 -5.91
N ASP A 54 12.01 0.97 -6.00
CA ASP A 54 13.35 1.19 -6.53
C ASP A 54 13.24 1.58 -8.02
N SER A 55 13.78 2.74 -8.40
CA SER A 55 13.62 3.30 -9.74
C SER A 55 14.29 2.47 -10.83
N LYS A 56 15.41 1.79 -10.51
CA LYS A 56 16.11 0.93 -11.46
C LYS A 56 15.31 -0.34 -11.69
N VAL A 57 14.78 -0.96 -10.63
CA VAL A 57 13.93 -2.14 -10.74
C VAL A 57 12.62 -1.79 -11.43
N ALA A 58 11.97 -0.68 -11.06
CA ALA A 58 10.73 -0.24 -11.68
C ALA A 58 10.85 -0.05 -13.21
N ALA A 59 11.99 0.47 -13.69
CA ALA A 59 12.26 0.60 -15.12
C ALA A 59 12.28 -0.74 -15.86
N VAL A 60 12.76 -1.82 -15.24
CA VAL A 60 12.79 -3.18 -15.82
C VAL A 60 11.37 -3.72 -16.05
N TYR A 61 10.43 -3.41 -15.15
CA TYR A 61 9.05 -3.90 -15.23
C TYR A 61 8.08 -2.88 -15.84
N ALA A 62 8.57 -1.74 -16.34
CA ALA A 62 7.73 -0.62 -16.78
C ALA A 62 6.73 -1.01 -17.90
N SER A 63 7.11 -1.94 -18.78
CA SER A 63 6.23 -2.43 -19.87
C SER A 63 5.04 -3.26 -19.38
N GLN A 64 5.07 -3.77 -18.15
CA GLN A 64 3.98 -4.57 -17.56
C GLN A 64 2.88 -3.70 -16.95
N PHE A 65 3.17 -2.43 -16.70
CA PHE A 65 2.27 -1.54 -15.97
C PHE A 65 1.81 -0.38 -16.87
N PRO A 66 0.49 -0.17 -17.00
CA PRO A 66 0.00 1.03 -17.66
C PRO A 66 0.43 2.27 -16.88
N GLN A 67 0.74 3.33 -17.62
CA GLN A 67 0.88 4.67 -17.08
C GLN A 67 -0.47 5.14 -16.57
N VAL A 68 -0.53 5.56 -15.31
CA VAL A 68 -1.75 5.99 -14.63
C VAL A 68 -1.41 7.21 -13.79
N ASN A 69 -2.27 8.21 -13.80
CA ASN A 69 -2.13 9.34 -12.88
C ASN A 69 -2.60 8.88 -11.50
N LEU A 70 -1.69 8.94 -10.53
CA LEU A 70 -1.96 8.53 -9.16
C LEU A 70 -2.05 9.75 -8.25
N PHE A 71 -3.07 9.79 -7.39
CA PHE A 71 -3.13 10.71 -6.25
C PHE A 71 -2.88 9.94 -4.94
N THR A 72 -2.41 10.62 -3.91
CA THR A 72 -2.20 10.02 -2.58
C THR A 72 -3.41 10.26 -1.66
N ILE A 73 -3.51 9.44 -0.62
CA ILE A 73 -4.57 9.64 0.38
C ILE A 73 -4.43 10.96 1.13
N ASP A 74 -3.20 11.44 1.31
CA ASP A 74 -2.93 12.70 2.00
C ASP A 74 -3.37 13.90 1.16
N GLU A 75 -3.11 13.88 -0.15
CA GLU A 75 -3.49 14.94 -1.09
C GLU A 75 -5.00 15.19 -1.15
N VAL A 76 -5.79 14.12 -1.19
CA VAL A 76 -7.24 14.22 -1.45
C VAL A 76 -8.07 14.13 -0.17
N PHE A 77 -7.66 13.29 0.77
CA PHE A 77 -8.47 12.97 1.95
C PHE A 77 -7.87 13.48 3.27
N GLY A 78 -6.63 13.97 3.27
CA GLY A 78 -5.94 14.40 4.49
C GLY A 78 -5.55 13.24 5.41
N GLY A 79 -5.26 12.07 4.81
CA GLY A 79 -4.75 10.89 5.50
C GLY A 79 -5.82 9.86 5.89
N TRP A 80 -5.35 8.66 6.23
CA TRP A 80 -6.19 7.49 6.50
C TRP A 80 -7.20 7.69 7.62
N GLN A 81 -6.86 8.40 8.69
CA GLN A 81 -7.79 8.62 9.80
C GLN A 81 -9.04 9.41 9.37
N LYS A 82 -8.84 10.48 8.59
CA LYS A 82 -9.93 11.31 8.09
C LYS A 82 -10.75 10.59 7.03
N ALA A 83 -10.08 9.88 6.12
CA ALA A 83 -10.73 9.06 5.10
C ALA A 83 -11.60 7.96 5.75
N GLN A 84 -11.05 7.21 6.71
CA GLN A 84 -11.75 6.14 7.42
C GLN A 84 -12.98 6.68 8.14
N LYS A 85 -12.83 7.76 8.92
CA LYS A 85 -13.94 8.37 9.67
C LYS A 85 -15.07 8.85 8.76
N THR A 86 -14.73 9.44 7.61
CA THR A 86 -15.71 10.06 6.72
C THR A 86 -16.43 9.00 5.89
N HIS A 87 -15.68 8.04 5.35
CA HIS A 87 -16.21 7.13 4.34
C HIS A 87 -16.63 5.76 4.87
N PHE A 88 -15.96 5.23 5.90
CA PHE A 88 -16.03 3.80 6.24
C PHE A 88 -16.36 3.51 7.72
N ALA A 89 -16.48 4.51 8.58
CA ALA A 89 -17.04 4.34 9.92
C ALA A 89 -18.56 4.13 9.85
N ASP A 90 -19.15 3.54 10.88
CA ASP A 90 -20.61 3.37 10.98
C ASP A 90 -21.35 4.70 10.75
N GLY A 91 -22.32 4.70 9.84
CA GLY A 91 -23.05 5.89 9.39
C GLY A 91 -22.27 6.77 8.38
N GLY A 92 -21.09 6.33 7.96
CA GLY A 92 -20.23 7.00 6.98
C GLY A 92 -20.82 6.97 5.56
N VAL A 93 -20.09 7.58 4.62
CA VAL A 93 -20.57 7.71 3.23
C VAL A 93 -20.86 6.34 2.59
N PHE A 94 -20.07 5.31 2.87
CA PHE A 94 -20.31 3.97 2.34
C PHE A 94 -21.69 3.45 2.72
N ASP A 95 -22.10 3.55 3.98
CA ASP A 95 -23.41 3.06 4.45
C ASP A 95 -24.58 3.79 3.78
N GLN A 96 -24.40 5.05 3.39
CA GLN A 96 -25.42 5.85 2.72
C GLN A 96 -25.62 5.45 1.25
N ILE A 97 -24.57 4.97 0.59
CA ILE A 97 -24.58 4.59 -0.82
C ILE A 97 -24.68 3.09 -1.03
N TYR A 98 -24.39 2.29 -0.01
CA TYR A 98 -24.39 0.84 -0.09
C TYR A 98 -25.84 0.34 -0.07
N GLN A 99 -26.27 -0.17 -1.22
CA GLN A 99 -27.50 -0.93 -1.35
C GLN A 99 -27.12 -2.41 -1.44
N PRO A 100 -27.29 -3.20 -0.37
CA PRO A 100 -27.10 -4.64 -0.48
C PRO A 100 -28.09 -5.17 -1.51
N SER A 101 -27.56 -5.81 -2.56
CA SER A 101 -28.37 -6.50 -3.56
C SER A 101 -29.27 -7.51 -2.85
N ARG A 102 -30.58 -7.42 -3.07
CA ARG A 102 -31.53 -8.48 -2.70
C ARG A 102 -31.34 -9.70 -3.59
#